data_AF-A0A7V0PTI9-F1
#
_entry.id   AF-A0A7V0PTI9-F1
#
_cell.length_a   1.000
_cell.length_b   1.000
_cell.length_c   1.000
_cell.angle_alpha   90.00
_cell.angle_beta   90.00
_cell.angle_gamma   90.00
#
_symmetry.space_group_name_H-M   'P 1'
#
loop_
_entity.id
_entity.type
_entity.pdbx_description
1 polymer ?
#
loop_
_entity_poly.entity_id
_entity_poly.type
_entity_poly.pdbx_seq_one_letter_code
_entity_poly.pdbx_strand_id
1 'polypeptide(L)'
;MDEKTKDLLLLQSVPGIGNQRIRQLVAHFGSPREALQASFAKLLQVDGVDKKLAGKILHDRELRFAEHQLKFAEKHRASILTFWNAHYPESLKRTFDPPVLLFQKGEWLPGDSISIAVVGTRSPSAYGTQVTEQLTRELVKTGFTIISGLAR
;
A
#
# COMPACT_ATOMS: atom_id res chain seq x y z
N MET A 1 12.69 9.63 -10.45
CA MET A 1 11.76 8.56 -9.99
C MET A 1 12.49 7.75 -8.94
N ASP A 2 11.89 7.49 -7.78
CA ASP A 2 12.58 6.92 -6.61
C ASP A 2 13.04 5.48 -6.86
N GLU A 3 14.36 5.21 -6.82
CA GLU A 3 14.92 3.85 -6.97
C GLU A 3 14.35 2.88 -5.93
N LYS A 4 14.08 3.39 -4.72
CA LYS A 4 13.52 2.59 -3.63
C LYS A 4 12.14 2.04 -3.97
N THR A 5 11.30 2.81 -4.63
CA THR A 5 9.95 2.38 -5.07
C THR A 5 10.04 1.28 -6.12
N LYS A 6 10.98 1.37 -7.07
CA LYS A 6 11.20 0.32 -8.07
C LYS A 6 11.61 -1.00 -7.42
N ASP A 7 12.52 -0.94 -6.44
CA ASP A 7 12.97 -2.13 -5.70
C ASP A 7 11.84 -2.76 -4.86
N LEU A 8 10.96 -1.95 -4.27
CA LEU A 8 9.77 -2.46 -3.57
C LEU A 8 8.78 -3.13 -4.53
N LEU A 9 8.57 -2.56 -5.72
CA LEU A 9 7.74 -3.19 -6.77
C LEU A 9 8.35 -4.50 -7.27
N LEU A 10 9.67 -4.57 -7.39
CA LEU A 10 10.39 -5.81 -7.72
C LEU A 10 10.16 -6.87 -6.64
N LEU A 11 10.31 -6.52 -5.36
CA LEU A 11 9.99 -7.45 -4.28
C LEU A 11 8.54 -7.90 -4.37
N GLN A 12 7.58 -6.97 -4.51
CA GLN A 12 6.15 -7.27 -4.62
C GLN A 12 5.80 -8.22 -5.79
N SER A 13 6.60 -8.21 -6.86
CA SER A 13 6.39 -9.12 -8.00
C SER A 13 6.71 -10.59 -7.68
N VAL A 14 7.49 -10.86 -6.63
CA VAL A 14 7.94 -12.22 -6.30
C VAL A 14 6.76 -13.06 -5.75
N PRO A 15 6.40 -14.19 -6.39
CA PRO A 15 5.25 -14.98 -5.97
C PRO A 15 5.38 -15.56 -4.56
N GLY A 16 4.50 -15.16 -3.65
CA GLY A 16 4.52 -15.58 -2.25
C GLY A 16 5.20 -14.58 -1.30
N ILE A 17 5.61 -13.41 -1.80
CA ILE A 17 5.90 -12.25 -0.98
C ILE A 17 4.61 -11.45 -0.75
N GLY A 18 4.35 -11.12 0.52
CA GLY A 18 3.31 -10.16 0.92
C GLY A 18 3.92 -8.94 1.59
N ASN A 19 3.08 -7.97 1.97
CA ASN A 19 3.52 -6.72 2.58
C ASN A 19 4.35 -6.94 3.86
N GLN A 20 3.90 -7.83 4.74
CA GLN A 20 4.65 -8.21 5.95
C GLN A 20 6.05 -8.71 5.63
N ARG A 21 6.20 -9.59 4.63
CA ARG A 21 7.51 -10.14 4.26
C ARG A 21 8.43 -9.07 3.70
N ILE A 22 7.90 -8.16 2.87
CA ILE A 22 8.69 -7.02 2.37
C ILE A 22 9.16 -6.15 3.53
N ARG A 23 8.28 -5.84 4.51
CA ARG A 23 8.68 -5.09 5.71
C ARG A 23 9.78 -5.81 6.50
N GLN A 24 9.69 -7.13 6.68
CA GLN A 24 10.71 -7.92 7.37
C GLN A 24 12.05 -7.91 6.63
N LEU A 25 12.03 -8.09 5.31
CA LEU A 25 13.23 -8.02 4.48
C LEU A 25 13.91 -6.65 4.58
N VAL A 26 13.15 -5.56 4.44
CA VAL A 26 13.70 -4.21 4.56
C VAL A 26 14.19 -3.93 5.98
N ALA A 27 13.49 -4.41 7.02
CA ALA A 27 13.94 -4.26 8.40
C ALA A 27 15.25 -5.03 8.69
N HIS A 28 15.40 -6.23 8.12
CA HIS A 28 16.60 -7.05 8.30
C HIS A 28 17.80 -6.53 7.50
N PHE A 29 17.59 -6.15 6.23
CA PHE A 29 18.68 -5.75 5.33
C PHE A 29 18.97 -4.25 5.31
N GLY A 30 18.08 -3.41 5.84
CA GLY A 30 18.19 -1.94 5.84
C GLY A 30 17.49 -1.27 4.65
N SER A 31 17.51 -1.90 3.48
CA SER A 31 16.86 -1.38 2.28
C SER A 31 16.29 -2.47 1.36
N PRO A 32 15.30 -2.15 0.50
CA PRO A 32 14.77 -3.12 -0.48
C PRO A 32 15.83 -3.54 -1.51
N ARG A 33 16.77 -2.64 -1.84
CA ARG A 33 17.91 -2.94 -2.73
C ARG A 33 18.82 -4.00 -2.14
N GLU A 34 19.19 -3.85 -0.86
CA GLU A 34 20.04 -4.81 -0.17
C GLU A 34 19.34 -6.16 -0.01
N ALA A 35 18.02 -6.17 0.23
CA ALA A 35 17.24 -7.41 0.23
C ALA A 35 17.25 -8.14 -1.13
N LEU A 36 17.13 -7.39 -2.24
CA LEU A 36 17.20 -7.95 -3.61
C LEU A 36 18.59 -8.44 -4.00
N GLN A 37 19.65 -7.94 -3.37
CA GLN A 37 21.04 -8.30 -3.61
C GLN A 37 21.59 -9.31 -2.59
N ALA A 38 20.82 -9.64 -1.56
CA ALA A 38 21.22 -10.59 -0.53
C ALA A 38 21.46 -11.98 -1.12
N SER A 39 22.47 -12.68 -0.59
CA SER A 39 22.72 -14.08 -0.97
C SER A 39 21.62 -14.99 -0.43
N PHE A 40 21.46 -16.16 -1.07
CA PHE A 40 20.52 -17.19 -0.62
C PHE A 40 20.68 -17.52 0.88
N ALA A 41 21.93 -17.64 1.35
CA ALA A 41 22.23 -17.92 2.76
C ALA A 41 21.77 -16.81 3.71
N LYS A 42 21.89 -15.54 3.30
CA LYS A 42 21.40 -14.39 4.09
C LYS A 42 19.88 -14.32 4.08
N LEU A 43 19.23 -14.59 2.94
CA LEU A 43 17.77 -14.59 2.83
C LEU A 43 17.13 -15.60 3.80
N LEU A 44 17.74 -16.76 3.99
CA LEU A 44 17.28 -17.78 4.94
C LEU A 44 17.33 -17.35 6.42
N GLN A 45 18.03 -16.26 6.74
CA GLN A 45 18.10 -15.72 8.11
C GLN A 45 16.92 -14.80 8.42
N VAL A 46 16.06 -14.50 7.44
CA VAL A 46 14.88 -13.65 7.62
C VAL A 46 13.68 -14.51 7.99
N ASP A 47 12.99 -14.13 9.07
CA ASP A 47 11.86 -14.91 9.59
C ASP A 47 10.80 -15.22 8.53
N GLY A 48 10.55 -16.53 8.41
CA GLY A 48 9.63 -17.16 7.47
C GLY A 48 10.03 -17.10 6.00
N VAL A 49 11.26 -16.69 5.66
CA VAL A 49 11.83 -16.96 4.34
C VAL A 49 12.40 -18.38 4.33
N ASP A 50 11.67 -19.31 3.71
CA ASP A 50 12.15 -20.68 3.50
C ASP A 50 13.02 -20.80 2.24
N LYS A 51 13.59 -21.98 2.01
CA LYS A 51 14.44 -22.27 0.83
C LYS A 51 13.72 -21.98 -0.49
N LYS A 52 12.41 -22.23 -0.55
CA LYS A 52 11.61 -22.01 -1.75
C LYS A 52 11.48 -20.52 -2.02
N LEU A 53 11.09 -19.74 -1.02
CA LEU A 53 10.92 -18.29 -1.15
C LEU A 53 12.24 -17.57 -1.40
N ALA A 54 13.33 -17.98 -0.73
CA ALA A 54 14.66 -17.44 -1.01
C ALA A 54 15.07 -17.63 -2.48
N GLY A 55 14.80 -18.81 -3.06
CA GLY A 55 15.03 -19.06 -4.48
C GLY A 55 14.21 -18.14 -5.38
N LYS A 56 12.93 -17.95 -5.06
CA LYS A 56 12.05 -17.04 -5.81
C LYS A 56 12.49 -15.58 -5.74
N ILE A 57 12.96 -15.11 -4.58
CA ILE A 57 13.46 -13.72 -4.43
C ILE A 57 14.64 -13.46 -5.36
N LEU A 58 15.50 -14.47 -5.59
CA LEU A 58 16.67 -14.35 -6.46
C LEU A 58 16.31 -14.43 -7.95
N HIS A 59 15.36 -15.28 -8.33
CA HIS A 59 15.17 -15.68 -9.73
C HIS A 59 13.81 -15.28 -10.33
N ASP A 60 12.77 -15.13 -9.51
CA ASP A 60 11.37 -14.99 -9.98
C ASP A 60 10.87 -13.54 -9.83
N ARG A 61 11.78 -12.56 -9.84
CA ARG A 61 11.45 -11.13 -9.81
C ARG A 61 11.18 -10.61 -11.21
N GLU A 62 10.13 -9.83 -11.38
CA GLU A 62 9.69 -9.34 -12.69
C GLU A 62 9.97 -7.84 -12.88
N LEU A 63 11.08 -7.52 -13.56
CA LEU A 63 11.40 -6.14 -13.90
C LEU A 63 10.30 -5.45 -14.72
N ARG A 64 9.69 -6.20 -15.66
CA ARG A 64 8.59 -5.70 -16.48
C ARG A 64 7.37 -5.32 -15.66
N PHE A 65 7.06 -6.06 -14.58
CA PHE A 65 5.99 -5.70 -13.66
C PHE A 65 6.27 -4.34 -13.01
N ALA A 66 7.46 -4.17 -12.42
CA ALA A 66 7.81 -2.93 -11.73
C ALA A 66 7.78 -1.72 -12.69
N GLU A 67 8.35 -1.86 -13.88
CA GLU A 67 8.34 -0.80 -14.90
C GLU A 67 6.93 -0.48 -15.40
N HIS A 68 6.08 -1.49 -15.56
CA HIS A 68 4.68 -1.29 -15.94
C HIS A 68 3.94 -0.50 -14.87
N GLN A 69 4.06 -0.86 -13.58
CA GLN A 69 3.40 -0.16 -12.48
C GLN A 69 3.84 1.31 -12.39
N LEU A 70 5.13 1.59 -12.57
CA LEU A 70 5.67 2.95 -12.57
C LEU A 70 5.10 3.79 -13.73
N LYS A 71 5.12 3.23 -14.95
CA LYS A 71 4.53 3.88 -16.12
C LYS A 71 3.02 4.09 -15.99
N PHE A 72 2.32 3.14 -15.37
CA PHE A 72 0.88 3.24 -15.12
C PHE A 72 0.56 4.38 -14.15
N ALA A 73 1.32 4.49 -13.05
CA ALA A 73 1.17 5.60 -12.10
C ALA A 73 1.43 6.96 -12.78
N GLU A 74 2.53 7.07 -13.53
CA GLU A 74 2.87 8.28 -14.29
C GLU A 74 1.78 8.67 -15.29
N LYS A 75 1.31 7.72 -16.10
CA LYS A 75 0.24 7.91 -17.08
C LYS A 75 -1.04 8.46 -16.44
N HIS A 76 -1.37 8.02 -15.23
CA HIS A 76 -2.57 8.43 -14.51
C HIS A 76 -2.36 9.62 -13.56
N ARG A 77 -1.16 10.23 -13.57
CA ARG A 77 -0.76 11.30 -12.65
C ARG A 77 -1.01 10.91 -11.19
N ALA A 78 -0.65 9.67 -10.87
CA ALA A 78 -0.72 9.11 -9.53
C ALA A 78 0.68 9.06 -8.92
N SER A 79 0.75 9.38 -7.64
CA SER A 79 1.93 9.19 -6.80
C SER A 79 1.94 7.77 -6.24
N ILE A 80 3.13 7.23 -5.96
CA ILE A 80 3.28 5.97 -5.22
C ILE A 80 3.91 6.30 -3.88
N LEU A 81 3.14 6.13 -2.81
CA LEU A 81 3.62 6.27 -1.44
C LEU A 81 4.10 4.92 -0.92
N THR A 82 5.30 4.88 -0.38
CA THR A 82 5.84 3.75 0.37
C THR A 82 5.45 3.83 1.83
N PHE A 83 5.39 2.69 2.51
CA PHE A 83 5.16 2.60 3.97
C PHE A 83 6.06 3.52 4.80
N TRP A 84 7.27 3.82 4.33
CA TRP A 84 8.25 4.67 5.02
C TRP A 84 8.16 6.15 4.64
N ASN A 85 7.24 6.56 3.75
CA ASN A 85 7.07 7.98 3.46
C ASN A 85 6.37 8.71 4.62
N ALA A 86 6.77 9.96 4.84
CA ALA A 86 6.18 10.83 5.87
C ALA A 86 4.68 11.11 5.63
N HIS A 87 4.26 11.16 4.36
CA HIS A 87 2.86 11.42 3.97
C HIS A 87 2.01 10.15 3.89
N TYR A 88 2.54 8.97 4.22
CA TYR A 88 1.75 7.74 4.21
C TYR A 88 0.75 7.76 5.40
N PRO A 89 -0.56 7.48 5.19
CA PRO A 89 -1.57 7.60 6.25
C PRO A 89 -1.26 6.75 7.49
N GLU A 90 -1.12 7.39 8.66
CA GLU A 90 -0.80 6.72 9.93
C GLU A 90 -1.86 5.71 10.37
N SER A 91 -3.14 6.00 10.12
CA SER A 91 -4.24 5.06 10.38
C SER A 91 -4.06 3.76 9.59
N LEU A 92 -3.62 3.84 8.34
CA LEU A 92 -3.36 2.69 7.49
C LEU A 92 -2.13 1.91 7.97
N LYS A 93 -1.06 2.59 8.42
CA LYS A 93 0.14 1.92 8.97
C LYS A 93 -0.16 1.06 10.19
N ARG A 94 -1.18 1.42 10.98
CA ARG A 94 -1.59 0.70 12.20
C ARG A 94 -2.47 -0.53 11.94
N THR A 95 -2.85 -0.79 10.70
CA THR A 95 -3.59 -2.00 10.34
C THR A 95 -2.72 -3.26 10.49
N PHE A 96 -3.33 -4.44 10.49
CA PHE A 96 -2.61 -5.70 10.66
C PHE A 96 -1.62 -5.98 9.51
N ASP A 97 -2.01 -5.68 8.27
CA ASP A 97 -1.14 -5.81 7.10
C ASP A 97 -1.16 -4.56 6.22
N PRO A 98 -0.47 -3.47 6.62
CA PRO A 98 -0.45 -2.24 5.86
C PRO A 98 0.19 -2.44 4.49
N PRO A 99 -0.37 -1.93 3.40
CA PRO A 99 0.24 -2.06 2.08
C PRO A 99 1.60 -1.36 2.04
N VAL A 100 2.62 -2.02 1.51
CA VAL A 100 3.97 -1.40 1.43
C VAL A 100 4.00 -0.28 0.40
N LEU A 101 3.17 -0.38 -0.64
CA LEU A 101 3.02 0.61 -1.69
C LEU A 101 1.54 1.00 -1.81
N LEU A 102 1.27 2.30 -1.79
CA LEU A 102 -0.06 2.90 -1.92
C LEU A 102 -0.05 3.84 -3.13
N PHE A 103 -0.86 3.52 -4.15
CA PHE A 103 -1.05 4.38 -5.32
C PHE A 103 -2.09 5.43 -4.98
N GLN A 104 -1.72 6.70 -5.13
CA GLN A 104 -2.53 7.84 -4.73
C GLN A 104 -2.76 8.74 -5.94
N LYS A 105 -4.02 9.08 -6.20
CA LYS A 105 -4.38 10.12 -7.15
C LYS A 105 -5.05 11.27 -6.39
N GLY A 106 -4.50 12.47 -6.51
CA GLY A 106 -4.82 13.60 -5.63
C GLY A 106 -3.85 13.70 -4.46
N GLU A 107 -4.24 14.41 -3.41
CA GLU A 107 -3.38 14.72 -2.26
C GLU A 107 -4.07 14.30 -0.97
N TRP A 108 -3.26 13.96 0.05
CA TRP A 108 -3.73 13.72 1.41
C TRP A 108 -3.43 14.99 2.21
N LEU A 109 -4.47 15.67 2.68
CA LEU A 109 -4.34 16.90 3.41
C LEU A 109 -4.17 16.60 4.91
N PRO A 110 -3.51 17.47 5.69
CA PRO A 110 -3.37 17.27 7.14
C PRO A 110 -4.70 17.01 7.87
N GLY A 111 -5.78 17.67 7.42
CA GLY A 111 -7.14 17.48 7.95
C GLY A 111 -7.71 16.08 7.73
N ASP A 112 -7.25 15.36 6.69
CA ASP A 112 -7.75 14.02 6.37
C ASP A 112 -7.35 12.96 7.42
N SER A 113 -6.44 13.31 8.33
CA SER A 113 -6.13 12.46 9.49
C SER A 113 -7.33 12.26 10.43
N ILE A 114 -8.29 13.20 10.44
CA ILE A 114 -9.56 13.09 11.16
C ILE A 114 -10.59 12.60 10.15
N SER A 115 -10.74 11.29 10.05
CA SER A 115 -11.59 10.66 9.05
C SER A 115 -12.53 9.62 9.62
N ILE A 116 -13.65 9.39 8.94
CA ILE A 116 -14.60 8.33 9.26
C ILE A 116 -14.95 7.54 8.00
N ALA A 117 -14.91 6.21 8.13
CA ALA A 117 -15.31 5.31 7.06
C ALA A 117 -16.84 5.19 7.03
N VAL A 118 -17.44 5.41 5.87
CA VAL A 118 -18.87 5.22 5.63
C VAL A 118 -19.05 4.10 4.62
N VAL A 119 -19.68 3.01 5.08
CA VAL A 119 -19.96 1.79 4.31
C VAL A 119 -21.44 1.43 4.42
N GLY A 120 -21.98 0.76 3.40
CA GLY A 120 -23.38 0.38 3.37
C GLY A 120 -23.66 -0.72 2.34
N THR A 121 -24.95 -1.09 2.21
CA THR A 121 -25.42 -2.01 1.17
C THR A 121 -25.20 -1.42 -0.23
N ARG A 122 -24.99 -2.30 -1.23
CA ARG A 122 -24.93 -1.90 -2.65
C ARG A 122 -26.30 -1.60 -3.28
N SER A 123 -27.35 -1.82 -2.51
CA SER A 123 -28.74 -1.54 -2.89
C SER A 123 -29.42 -0.78 -1.75
N PRO A 124 -29.06 0.50 -1.53
CA PRO A 124 -29.64 1.29 -0.45
C PRO A 124 -31.12 1.59 -0.72
N SER A 125 -31.91 1.63 0.34
CA SER A 125 -33.25 2.20 0.27
C SER A 125 -33.17 3.73 0.14
N ALA A 126 -34.24 4.36 -0.35
CA ALA A 126 -34.32 5.83 -0.42
C ALA A 126 -34.09 6.48 0.97
N TYR A 127 -34.63 5.87 2.03
CA TYR A 127 -34.38 6.29 3.41
C TYR A 127 -32.89 6.18 3.80
N GLY A 128 -32.25 5.06 3.48
CA GLY A 128 -30.82 4.85 3.77
C GLY A 128 -29.93 5.88 3.07
N THR A 129 -30.22 6.22 1.82
CA THR A 129 -29.53 7.27 1.07
C THR A 129 -29.70 8.63 1.74
N GLN A 130 -30.93 8.99 2.10
CA GLN A 130 -31.23 10.28 2.75
C GLN A 130 -30.51 10.42 4.09
N VAL A 131 -30.57 9.39 4.94
CA VAL A 131 -29.89 9.40 6.24
C VAL A 131 -28.37 9.49 6.07
N THR A 132 -27.80 8.74 5.12
CA THR A 132 -26.35 8.78 4.85
C THR A 132 -25.91 10.16 4.39
N GLU A 133 -26.67 10.80 3.51
CA GLU A 133 -26.40 12.17 3.06
C GLU A 133 -26.45 13.16 4.23
N GLN A 134 -27.48 13.08 5.07
CA GLN A 134 -27.62 13.96 6.22
C GLN A 134 -26.45 13.80 7.20
N LEU A 135 -26.12 12.58 7.58
CA LEU A 135 -25.04 12.30 8.53
C LEU A 135 -23.68 12.73 7.99
N THR A 136 -23.35 12.37 6.75
CA THR A 136 -22.06 12.71 6.13
C THR A 136 -21.91 14.22 5.96
N ARG A 137 -22.99 14.94 5.61
CA ARG A 137 -22.99 16.41 5.52
C ARG A 137 -22.64 17.07 6.86
N GLU A 138 -23.24 16.62 7.96
CA GLU A 138 -22.94 17.18 9.29
C GLU A 138 -21.52 16.81 9.78
N LEU A 139 -21.04 15.60 9.47
CA LEU A 139 -19.67 15.19 9.78
C LEU A 139 -18.64 16.03 9.02
N VAL A 140 -18.84 16.27 7.72
CA VAL A 140 -17.94 17.12 6.93
C VAL A 140 -17.94 18.57 7.46
N LYS A 141 -19.10 19.12 7.84
CA LYS A 141 -19.18 20.46 8.44
C LYS A 141 -18.41 20.58 9.75
N THR A 142 -18.25 19.48 10.49
CA THR A 142 -17.47 19.44 11.74
C THR A 142 -15.99 19.08 11.53
N GLY A 143 -15.57 18.93 10.27
CA GLY A 143 -14.16 18.75 9.90
C GLY A 143 -13.72 17.30 9.69
N PHE A 144 -14.66 16.34 9.63
CA PHE A 144 -14.32 14.95 9.29
C PHE A 144 -14.18 14.76 7.78
N THR A 145 -13.12 14.08 7.36
CA THR A 145 -13.00 13.52 6.02
C THR A 145 -13.76 12.20 5.93
N ILE A 146 -14.63 12.05 4.91
CA ILE A 146 -15.35 10.80 4.66
C ILE A 146 -14.52 9.88 3.78
N ILE A 147 -14.26 8.66 4.25
CA ILE A 147 -13.61 7.59 3.47
C ILE A 147 -14.67 6.58 3.05
N SER A 148 -14.68 6.19 1.78
CA SER A 148 -15.56 5.11 1.29
C SER A 148 -14.89 4.28 0.20
N GLY A 149 -15.49 3.14 -0.13
CA GLY A 149 -14.95 2.17 -1.10
C GLY A 149 -15.37 2.42 -2.55
N LEU A 150 -16.08 3.52 -2.85
CA LEU A 150 -16.68 3.81 -4.16
C LEU A 150 -17.53 2.63 -4.70
N ALA A 151 -18.17 1.89 -3.79
CA ALA A 151 -19.15 0.88 -4.15
C ALA A 151 -20.39 1.56 -4.76
N ARG A 152 -21.13 0.83 -5.60
CA ARG A 152 -22.45 1.26 -6.10
C ARG A 152 -23.48 1.16 -5.00
#